data_AF-A0A645G6X2-F1
#
_entry.id   AF-A0A645G6X2-F1
#
_cell.length_a   1.000
_cell.length_b   1.000
_cell.length_c   1.000
_cell.angle_alpha   90.00
_cell.angle_beta   90.00
_cell.angle_gamma   90.00
#
_symmetry.space_group_name_H-M   'P 1'
#
loop_
_entity.id
_entity.type
_entity.pdbx_description
1 polymer ?
#
loop_
_entity_poly.entity_id
_entity_poly.type
_entity_poly.pdbx_seq_one_letter_code
_entity_poly.pdbx_strand_id
1 'polypeptide(L)' 'MFIPLEGQGIISAGKIIAIVRHGDETALYTKDGSVVATGFKPETLSRRYRAFVKESRRNALDFKQKHQGGDSV' A
#
# COMPACT_ATOMS: atom_id res chain seq x y z
N MET A 1 -4.98 5.30 -2.99
CA MET A 1 -3.87 4.33 -2.82
C MET A 1 -3.74 3.52 -4.10
N PHE A 2 -2.52 3.36 -4.62
CA PHE A 2 -2.24 2.51 -5.78
C PHE A 2 -1.44 1.30 -5.35
N ILE A 3 -1.71 0.14 -5.96
CA ILE A 3 -1.02 -1.11 -5.72
C ILE A 3 -0.20 -1.43 -6.98
N PRO A 4 1.13 -1.54 -6.88
CA PRO A 4 1.94 -2.04 -7.98
C PRO A 4 1.70 -3.54 -8.16
N LEU A 5 1.38 -3.92 -9.39
CA LEU A 5 1.20 -5.30 -9.84
C LEU A 5 2.50 -5.71 -10.53
N GLU A 6 3.24 -6.64 -9.94
CA GLU A 6 4.56 -7.05 -10.42
C GLU A 6 4.51 -7.39 -11.92
N GLY A 7 5.21 -6.61 -12.74
CA GLY A 7 5.26 -6.76 -14.21
C GLY A 7 4.04 -6.27 -15.00
N GLN A 8 2.93 -5.91 -14.33
CA GLN A 8 1.64 -5.56 -14.97
C GLN A 8 1.23 -4.10 -14.72
N GLY A 9 2.07 -3.30 -14.05
CA GLY A 9 1.87 -1.87 -13.84
C GLY A 9 1.33 -1.54 -12.46
N ILE A 10 0.36 -0.61 -12.39
CA ILE A 10 -0.25 -0.15 -11.14
C ILE A 10 -1.78 -0.17 -11.24
N ILE A 11 -2.46 -0.55 -10.16
CA ILE A 11 -3.92 -0.50 -10.07
C ILE A 11 -4.37 0.40 -8.91
N SER A 12 -5.45 1.15 -9.09
CA SER A 12 -6.05 1.90 -8.00
C SER A 12 -6.78 0.95 -7.04
N ALA A 13 -6.45 0.99 -5.75
CA ALA A 13 -7.14 0.21 -4.73
C ALA A 13 -8.63 0.53 -4.64
N GLY A 14 -9.05 1.75 -5.03
CA GLY A 14 -10.47 2.14 -5.05
C GLY A 14 -11.31 1.43 -6.12
N LYS A 15 -10.66 0.78 -7.10
CA LYS A 15 -11.32 -0.05 -8.12
C LYS A 15 -11.46 -1.51 -7.71
N ILE A 16 -10.78 -1.95 -6.66
CA ILE A 16 -10.74 -3.34 -6.21
C ILE A 16 -11.88 -3.59 -5.22
N ILE A 17 -12.60 -4.70 -5.42
CA ILE A 17 -13.60 -5.24 -4.49
C ILE A 17 -12.95 -6.32 -3.60
N ALA A 18 -12.17 -7.23 -4.19
CA ALA A 18 -11.55 -8.33 -3.47
C ALA A 18 -10.17 -8.67 -4.02
N ILE A 19 -9.31 -9.18 -3.12
CA ILE A 19 -7.98 -9.71 -3.43
C ILE A 19 -7.96 -11.15 -2.89
N VAL A 20 -7.85 -12.13 -3.78
CA VAL A 20 -7.94 -13.56 -3.42
C VAL A 20 -6.69 -14.28 -3.91
N ARG A 21 -6.12 -15.14 -3.06
CA ARG A 21 -4.97 -15.97 -3.40
C ARG A 21 -5.45 -17.33 -3.88
N HIS A 22 -5.04 -17.73 -5.09
CA HIS A 22 -5.29 -19.05 -5.66
C HIS A 22 -3.94 -19.69 -6.01
N GLY A 23 -3.48 -20.62 -5.16
CA GLY A 23 -2.18 -21.27 -5.35
C GLY A 23 -1.02 -20.28 -5.39
N ASP A 24 -0.33 -20.22 -6.52
CA ASP A 24 0.80 -19.35 -6.80
C ASP A 24 0.43 -17.98 -7.40
N GLU A 25 -0.84 -17.76 -7.72
CA GLU A 25 -1.36 -16.51 -8.28
C GLU A 25 -2.29 -15.76 -7.33
N THR A 26 -2.44 -14.46 -7.56
CA THR A 26 -3.39 -13.60 -6.87
C THR A 26 -4.37 -13.01 -7.87
N ALA A 27 -5.65 -13.16 -7.60
CA ALA A 27 -6.72 -12.55 -8.39
C ALA A 27 -7.21 -11.26 -7.72
N LEU A 28 -7.34 -10.20 -8.52
CA LEU A 28 -7.98 -8.95 -8.15
C LEU A 28 -9.34 -8.87 -8.83
N TYR A 29 -10.40 -8.81 -8.05
CA TYR A 29 -11.76 -8.59 -8.54
C TYR A 29 -12.05 -7.09 -8.50
N THR A 30 -12.42 -6.51 -9.63
CA THR A 30 -12.66 -5.06 -9.75
C THR A 30 -14.15 -4.73 -9.85
N LYS A 31 -14.48 -3.46 -9.61
CA LYS A 31 -15.87 -2.95 -9.64
C LYS A 31 -16.56 -3.03 -10.99
N ASP A 32 -15.80 -3.05 -12.07
CA ASP A 32 -16.32 -3.24 -13.43
C ASP A 32 -16.56 -4.72 -13.78
N GLY A 33 -16.34 -5.64 -12.83
CA GLY A 33 -16.51 -7.07 -13.03
C GLY A 33 -15.32 -7.76 -13.68
N SER A 34 -14.26 -7.04 -14.03
CA SER A 34 -13.04 -7.67 -14.55
C SER A 34 -12.23 -8.37 -13.44
N VAL A 35 -11.41 -9.32 -13.87
CA VAL A 35 -10.52 -10.07 -12.99
C VAL A 35 -9.09 -9.92 -13.52
N VAL A 36 -8.19 -9.45 -12.65
CA VAL A 36 -6.76 -9.34 -12.97
C VAL A 36 -6.01 -10.40 -12.19
N ALA A 37 -5.48 -11.40 -12.89
CA ALA A 37 -4.55 -12.37 -12.33
C ALA A 37 -3.14 -11.76 -12.31
N THR A 38 -2.47 -11.86 -11.18
CA THR A 38 -1.17 -11.22 -10.94
C THR A 38 -0.28 -12.10 -10.05
N GLY A 39 1.02 -12.14 -10.36
CA GLY A 39 2.03 -12.80 -9.54
C GLY A 39 2.29 -12.10 -8.20
N PHE A 40 1.71 -10.90 -8.03
CA PHE A 40 1.75 -10.13 -6.80
C PHE A 40 1.31 -10.96 -5.58
N LYS A 41 2.09 -10.94 -4.50
CA LYS A 41 1.76 -11.65 -3.25
C LYS A 41 1.18 -10.69 -2.20
N PRO A 42 -0.05 -10.91 -1.68
CA PRO A 42 -0.68 -10.04 -0.69
C PRO A 42 0.16 -9.83 0.58
N GLU A 43 0.90 -10.86 1.03
CA GLU A 43 1.76 -10.72 2.21
C GLU A 43 2.87 -9.70 1.99
N THR A 44 3.38 -9.58 0.76
CA THR A 44 4.41 -8.61 0.40
C THR A 44 3.89 -7.18 0.51
N LEU A 45 2.65 -6.92 0.10
CA LEU A 45 2.03 -5.59 0.27
C LEU A 45 1.76 -5.28 1.74
N SER A 46 1.24 -6.23 2.51
CA SER A 46 1.00 -6.05 3.93
C SER A 46 2.30 -5.67 4.66
N ARG A 47 3.39 -6.37 4.37
CA ARG A 47 4.72 -6.07 4.90
C ARG A 47 5.23 -4.69 4.46
N ARG A 48 5.14 -4.36 3.17
CA ARG A 48 5.58 -3.05 2.63
C ARG A 48 4.76 -1.89 3.20
N TYR A 49 3.45 -2.05 3.32
CA TYR A 49 2.57 -1.04 3.90
C TYR A 49 2.89 -0.78 5.38
N ARG A 50 3.07 -1.84 6.18
CA ARG A 50 3.48 -1.70 7.58
C ARG A 50 4.83 -0.99 7.72
N ALA A 51 5.79 -1.31 6.86
CA ALA A 51 7.09 -0.64 6.83
C ALA A 51 6.94 0.85 6.50
N PHE A 52 6.18 1.18 5.45
CA PHE A 52 5.87 2.56 5.06
C PHE A 52 5.23 3.34 6.22
N VAL A 53 4.16 2.82 6.83
CA VAL A 53 3.48 3.49 7.96
C VAL A 53 4.44 3.72 9.14
N LYS A 54 5.29 2.73 9.46
CA LYS A 54 6.29 2.86 10.53
C LYS A 54 7.31 3.96 10.24
N GLU A 55 7.73 4.09 8.99
CA GLU A 55 8.64 5.15 8.55
C GLU A 55 7.95 6.52 8.57
N SER A 56 6.75 6.63 7.99
CA SER A 56 5.98 7.88 7.98
C SER A 56 5.72 8.41 9.39
N ARG A 57 5.41 7.53 10.36
CA ARG A 57 5.24 7.91 11.77
C ARG A 57 6.53 8.47 12.38
N ARG A 58 7.68 7.84 12.12
CA ARG A 58 8.98 8.35 12.59
C ARG A 58 9.27 9.72 12.01
N ASN A 59 9.12 9.87 10.69
CA ASN A 59 9.36 11.15 10.01
C ASN A 59 8.44 12.26 10.55
N ALA A 60 7.16 11.95 10.85
CA ALA A 60 6.23 12.90 11.43
C ALA A 60 6.60 13.32 12.87
N LEU A 61 7.14 12.39 13.68
CA LEU A 61 7.62 12.70 15.03
C LEU A 61 8.88 13.57 14.98
N ASP A 62 9.84 13.23 14.12
CA ASP A 62 11.06 14.01 13.92
C ASP A 62 10.73 15.42 13.43
N PHE A 63 9.76 15.54 12.52
CA PHE A 63 9.27 16.83 12.03
C PHE A 63 8.67 17.66 13.18
N LYS A 64 7.82 17.05 14.03
CA LYS A 64 7.25 17.73 15.20
C LYS A 64 8.32 18.17 16.18
N GLN A 65 9.29 17.32 16.52
CA GLN A 65 10.37 17.68 17.45
C GLN A 65 11.23 18.83 16.92
N LYS A 66 11.55 18.84 15.62
CA LYS A 66 12.33 19.93 15.01
C LYS A 66 11.61 21.28 14.98
N HIS A 67 10.27 21.29 14.97
CA HIS A 67 9.48 22.51 14.80
C HIS A 67 8.67 22.90 16.05
N GLN A 68 8.69 22.11 17.14
CA GLN A 68 8.09 22.46 18.44
C GLN A 68 9.02 23.29 19.35
N GLY A 69 10.24 23.61 18.92
CA GLY A 69 11.15 24.51 19.65
C GLY A 69 11.02 26.00 19.32
N GLY A 70 9.97 26.41 18.59
CA GLY A 70 9.83 27.76 18.03
C GLY A 70 8.98 28.77 18.83
N ASP A 71 8.26 28.34 19.88
CA ASP A 71 7.36 29.23 20.65
C ASP A 71 7.94 29.54 22.05
N SER A 72 9.18 30.02 22.09
CA SER A 72 9.77 30.61 23.29
C SER A 72 10.78 31.68 22.87
N VAL A 73 10.28 32.87 22.54
CA VAL A 73 10.71 34.22 22.98
C VAL A 73 9.80 35.25 22.31
#